data_AF-A0A173UPV2-F1
#
_entry.id   AF-A0A173UPV2-F1
#
_cell.length_a   1.000
_cell.length_b   1.000
_cell.length_c   1.000
_cell.angle_alpha   90.00
_cell.angle_beta   90.00
_cell.angle_gamma   90.00
#
_symmetry.space_group_name_H-M   'P 1'
#
loop_
_entity.id
_entity.type
_entity.pdbx_description
1 polymer ?
#
loop_
_entity_poly.entity_id
_entity_poly.type
_entity_poly.pdbx_seq_one_letter_code
_entity_poly.pdbx_strand_id
1 'polypeptide(L)'
;MGGGSIKKPTQKRSINFTTETLETLDKLAAKNHTTTSELVRGYVEKGLSIEGSREDIDFIARIIRQEITAVYHVDEIKAIADHDTDRLAKMLMKIGKINGAIFFLLIKVLMNLANEGSEDDFDQMLSEAVKLGVDYMQKKDFQINSFLQDTSNLRELAEKL
;
A
#
# COMPACT_ATOMS: atom_id res chain seq x y z
N MET A 1 -30.80 34.42 -44.72
CA MET A 1 -29.66 34.16 -45.62
C MET A 1 -28.91 32.95 -45.08
N GLY A 2 -28.90 31.84 -45.83
CA GLY A 2 -28.37 30.56 -45.37
C GLY A 2 -26.85 30.56 -45.31
N GLY A 3 -26.31 30.29 -44.12
CA GLY A 3 -24.88 30.01 -43.93
C GLY A 3 -24.55 28.64 -44.52
N GLY A 4 -24.06 28.63 -45.75
CA GLY A 4 -23.50 27.43 -46.37
C GLY A 4 -22.25 27.00 -45.62
N SER A 5 -22.31 25.85 -44.96
CA SER A 5 -21.15 25.22 -44.33
C SER A 5 -20.11 24.90 -45.41
N ILE A 6 -18.93 25.52 -45.33
CA ILE A 6 -17.83 25.33 -46.29
C ILE A 6 -17.37 23.87 -46.18
N LYS A 7 -17.73 23.04 -47.16
CA LYS A 7 -17.28 21.65 -47.23
C LYS A 7 -15.75 21.62 -47.32
N LYS A 8 -15.09 21.03 -46.32
CA LYS A 8 -13.64 20.81 -46.34
C LYS A 8 -13.26 20.01 -47.60
N PRO A 9 -12.14 20.34 -48.28
CA PRO A 9 -11.72 19.63 -49.47
C PRO A 9 -11.45 18.15 -49.14
N THR A 10 -12.06 17.23 -49.91
CA THR A 10 -11.88 15.79 -49.74
C THR A 10 -10.96 15.22 -50.82
N GLN A 11 -10.03 14.35 -50.43
CA GLN A 11 -9.15 13.63 -51.36
C GLN A 11 -9.41 12.12 -51.28
N LYS A 12 -9.57 11.45 -52.44
CA LYS A 12 -9.73 10.00 -52.50
C LYS A 12 -8.35 9.32 -52.44
N ARG A 13 -8.23 8.31 -51.58
CA ARG A 13 -7.07 7.41 -51.47
C ARG A 13 -7.55 5.97 -51.49
N SER A 14 -6.80 5.09 -52.15
CA SER A 14 -7.06 3.64 -52.14
C SER A 14 -6.28 3.01 -51.01
N ILE A 15 -6.94 2.17 -50.21
CA ILE A 15 -6.33 1.41 -49.11
C ILE A 15 -6.82 -0.03 -49.20
N ASN A 16 -5.96 -0.98 -48.82
CA ASN A 16 -6.28 -2.40 -48.89
C ASN A 16 -6.81 -2.87 -47.54
N PHE A 17 -7.86 -3.70 -47.58
CA PHE A 17 -8.40 -4.42 -46.45
C PHE A 17 -8.40 -5.92 -46.77
N THR A 18 -8.39 -6.76 -45.74
CA THR A 18 -8.66 -8.19 -45.94
C THR A 18 -10.10 -8.38 -46.38
N THR A 19 -10.37 -9.43 -47.16
CA THR A 19 -11.71 -9.74 -47.66
C THR A 19 -12.74 -9.86 -46.52
N GLU A 20 -12.36 -10.54 -45.44
CA GLU A 20 -13.17 -10.68 -44.22
C GLU A 20 -13.51 -9.32 -43.57
N THR A 21 -12.56 -8.39 -43.54
CA THR A 21 -12.78 -7.05 -42.98
C THR A 21 -13.77 -6.26 -43.84
N LEU A 22 -13.66 -6.35 -45.18
CA LEU A 22 -14.62 -5.70 -46.09
C LEU A 22 -16.03 -6.25 -45.90
N GLU A 23 -16.19 -7.56 -45.83
CA GLU A 23 -17.50 -8.18 -45.58
C GLU A 23 -18.11 -7.74 -44.26
N THR A 24 -17.27 -7.60 -43.23
CA THR A 24 -17.71 -7.13 -41.91
C THR A 24 -18.14 -5.67 -41.96
N LEU A 25 -17.36 -4.80 -42.63
CA LEU A 25 -17.67 -3.39 -42.80
C LEU A 25 -18.96 -3.18 -43.60
N ASP A 26 -19.19 -3.97 -44.66
CA ASP A 26 -20.40 -3.89 -45.48
C ASP A 26 -21.65 -4.29 -44.69
N LYS A 27 -21.58 -5.38 -43.92
CA LYS A 27 -22.67 -5.78 -43.01
C LYS A 27 -22.99 -4.67 -41.99
N LEU A 28 -21.95 -4.05 -41.44
CA LEU A 28 -22.09 -2.99 -40.44
C LEU A 28 -22.65 -1.70 -41.04
N ALA A 29 -22.22 -1.34 -42.25
CA ALA A 29 -22.72 -0.19 -42.99
C ALA A 29 -24.21 -0.36 -43.33
N ALA A 30 -24.60 -1.55 -43.80
CA ALA A 30 -26.00 -1.89 -44.04
C ALA A 30 -26.85 -1.80 -42.76
N LYS A 31 -26.36 -2.36 -41.65
CA LYS A 31 -27.02 -2.27 -40.33
C LYS A 31 -27.20 -0.82 -39.85
N ASN A 32 -26.21 0.03 -40.10
CA ASN A 32 -26.21 1.42 -39.67
C ASN A 32 -26.84 2.38 -40.70
N HIS A 33 -27.45 1.85 -41.77
CA HIS A 33 -28.06 2.63 -42.85
C HIS A 33 -27.12 3.69 -43.44
N THR A 34 -25.85 3.33 -43.63
CA THR A 34 -24.80 4.22 -44.14
C THR A 34 -23.97 3.51 -45.21
N THR A 35 -23.05 4.24 -45.85
CA THR A 35 -22.09 3.66 -46.78
C THR A 35 -20.84 3.17 -46.05
N THR A 36 -20.20 2.12 -46.59
CA THR A 36 -18.90 1.64 -46.07
C THR A 36 -17.85 2.76 -46.05
N SER A 37 -17.91 3.69 -47.01
CA SER A 37 -17.01 4.86 -47.05
C SER A 37 -17.25 5.85 -45.91
N GLU A 38 -18.50 6.14 -45.54
CA GLU A 38 -18.82 7.00 -44.40
C GLU A 38 -18.49 6.33 -43.07
N LEU A 39 -18.78 5.02 -42.96
CA LEU A 39 -18.43 4.23 -41.79
C LEU A 39 -16.91 4.23 -41.53
N VAL A 40 -16.12 3.93 -42.57
CA VAL A 40 -14.65 3.93 -42.48
C VAL A 40 -14.13 5.33 -42.14
N ARG A 41 -14.67 6.39 -42.75
CA ARG A 41 -14.27 7.77 -42.41
C ARG A 41 -14.54 8.09 -40.94
N GLY A 42 -15.71 7.72 -40.43
CA GLY A 42 -16.07 7.93 -39.02
C GLY A 42 -15.17 7.16 -38.06
N TYR A 43 -14.75 5.93 -38.41
CA TYR A 43 -13.78 5.18 -37.61
C TYR A 43 -12.38 5.80 -37.66
N VAL A 44 -11.92 6.27 -38.81
CA VAL A 44 -10.63 6.95 -38.95
C VAL A 44 -10.61 8.24 -38.13
N GLU A 45 -11.65 9.08 -38.23
CA GLU A 45 -11.76 10.31 -37.44
C GLU A 45 -11.75 10.03 -35.93
N LYS A 46 -12.49 9.00 -35.47
CA LYS A 46 -12.49 8.58 -34.07
C LYS A 46 -11.15 8.00 -33.62
N GLY A 47 -10.49 7.20 -34.47
CA GLY A 47 -9.18 6.63 -34.17
C GLY A 47 -8.12 7.72 -34.01
N LEU A 48 -8.10 8.68 -34.94
CA LEU A 48 -7.17 9.81 -34.90
C LEU A 48 -7.43 10.73 -33.70
N SER A 49 -8.68 10.94 -33.30
CA SER A 49 -8.99 11.77 -32.11
C SER A 49 -8.59 11.09 -30.80
N ILE A 50 -8.76 9.77 -30.70
CA ILE A 50 -8.34 8.98 -29.53
C ILE A 50 -6.81 9.00 -29.40
N GLU A 51 -6.09 8.78 -30.49
CA GLU A 51 -4.62 8.79 -30.46
C GLU A 51 -4.07 10.16 -30.08
N GLY A 52 -4.61 11.23 -30.68
CA GLY A 52 -4.24 12.61 -30.29
C GLY A 52 -4.55 12.92 -28.82
N SER A 53 -5.72 12.48 -28.31
CA SER A 53 -6.07 12.66 -26.90
C SER A 53 -5.13 11.87 -25.96
N ARG A 54 -4.67 10.69 -26.39
CA ARG A 54 -3.72 9.87 -25.63
C ARG A 54 -2.34 10.53 -25.56
N GLU A 55 -1.87 11.06 -26.69
CA GLU A 55 -0.62 11.83 -26.76
C GLU A 55 -0.66 13.05 -25.81
N ASP A 56 -1.79 13.77 -25.79
CA ASP A 56 -1.99 14.91 -24.88
C ASP A 56 -1.98 14.49 -23.40
N ILE A 57 -2.66 13.39 -23.06
CA ILE A 57 -2.67 12.84 -21.68
C ILE A 57 -1.26 12.44 -21.26
N ASP A 58 -0.51 11.74 -22.12
CA ASP A 58 0.85 11.31 -21.83
C ASP A 58 1.80 12.51 -21.66
N PHE A 59 1.62 13.56 -22.47
CA PHE A 59 2.35 14.82 -22.35
C PHE A 59 2.08 15.51 -21.01
N ILE A 60 0.81 15.68 -20.64
CA ILE A 60 0.40 16.29 -19.37
C ILE A 60 0.92 15.46 -18.18
N ALA A 61 0.75 14.13 -18.23
CA ALA A 61 1.23 13.24 -17.17
C ALA A 61 2.75 13.29 -17.01
N ARG A 62 3.50 13.50 -18.09
CA ARG A 62 4.95 13.70 -18.04
C ARG A 62 5.30 15.02 -17.35
N ILE A 63 4.64 16.13 -17.71
CA ILE A 63 4.85 17.43 -17.06
C ILE A 63 4.56 17.33 -15.56
N ILE A 64 3.41 16.75 -15.18
CA ILE A 64 3.03 16.59 -13.77
C ILE A 64 4.08 15.77 -13.01
N ARG A 65 4.54 14.64 -13.56
CA ARG A 65 5.59 13.83 -12.92
C ARG A 65 6.89 14.61 -12.76
N GLN A 66 7.30 15.35 -13.78
CA GLN A 66 8.50 16.18 -13.74
C GLN A 66 8.41 17.25 -12.66
N GLU A 67 7.30 17.99 -12.60
CA GLU A 67 7.08 19.03 -11.57
C GLU A 67 7.02 18.43 -10.15
N ILE A 68 6.29 17.33 -9.95
CA ILE A 68 6.24 16.66 -8.65
C ILE A 68 7.63 16.19 -8.22
N THR A 69 8.42 15.61 -9.14
CA THR A 69 9.77 15.12 -8.83
C THR A 69 10.76 16.26 -8.61
N ALA A 70 10.57 17.40 -9.29
CA ALA A 70 11.41 18.58 -9.11
C ALA A 70 11.15 19.28 -7.77
N VAL A 71 9.89 19.32 -7.32
CA VAL A 71 9.49 19.94 -6.05
C VAL A 71 9.75 19.02 -4.86
N TYR A 72 9.46 17.73 -5.01
CA TYR A 72 9.71 16.73 -3.98
C TYR A 72 10.97 15.94 -4.35
N HIS A 73 12.09 16.32 -3.76
CA HIS A 73 13.28 15.48 -3.76
C HIS A 73 12.98 14.22 -2.94
N VAL A 74 12.46 13.19 -3.61
CA VAL A 74 12.05 11.92 -2.99
C VAL A 74 13.17 11.32 -2.15
N ASP A 75 14.42 11.53 -2.57
CA ASP A 75 15.61 11.11 -1.83
C ASP A 75 15.78 11.85 -0.49
N GLU A 76 15.41 13.13 -0.40
CA GLU A 76 15.43 13.90 0.85
C GLU A 76 14.34 13.43 1.81
N ILE A 77 13.12 13.18 1.30
CA ILE A 77 12.02 12.63 2.10
C ILE A 77 12.41 11.27 2.66
N LYS A 78 13.01 10.42 1.82
CA LYS A 78 13.51 9.12 2.23
C LYS A 78 14.63 9.24 3.27
N ALA A 79 15.57 10.16 3.08
CA ALA A 79 16.65 10.39 4.05
C ALA A 79 16.13 10.83 5.42
N ILE A 80 15.08 11.67 5.47
CA ILE A 80 14.43 12.07 6.73
C ILE A 80 13.73 10.86 7.37
N ALA A 81 12.96 10.10 6.59
CA ALA A 81 12.27 8.91 7.09
C ALA A 81 13.25 7.84 7.61
N ASP A 82 14.35 7.61 6.90
CA ASP A 82 15.39 6.67 7.28
C ASP A 82 16.13 7.14 8.55
N HIS A 83 16.45 8.44 8.64
CA HIS A 83 17.06 9.03 9.84
C HIS A 83 16.18 8.86 11.08
N ASP A 84 14.89 9.17 10.97
CA ASP A 84 13.96 9.06 12.09
C ASP A 84 13.74 7.60 12.50
N THR A 85 13.69 6.69 11.52
CA THR A 85 13.60 5.24 11.77
C THR A 85 14.83 4.73 12.52
N ASP A 86 16.05 5.12 12.12
CA ASP A 86 17.29 4.75 12.81
C ASP A 86 17.34 5.32 14.24
N ARG A 87 16.88 6.56 14.43
CA ARG A 87 16.78 7.18 15.75
C ARG A 87 15.81 6.41 16.66
N LEU A 88 14.64 6.04 16.14
CA LEU A 88 13.64 5.24 16.86
C LEU A 88 14.20 3.86 17.23
N ALA A 89 14.87 3.17 16.29
CA ALA A 89 15.51 1.89 16.56
C ALA A 89 16.55 2.01 17.69
N LYS A 90 17.42 3.02 17.66
CA LYS A 90 18.40 3.29 18.73
C LYS A 90 17.74 3.57 20.08
N MET A 91 16.62 4.31 20.11
CA MET A 91 15.87 4.55 21.35
C MET A 91 15.25 3.26 21.89
N LEU A 92 14.63 2.44 21.04
CA LEU A 92 14.08 1.14 21.43
C LEU A 92 15.16 0.21 21.99
N MET A 93 16.35 0.18 21.39
CA MET A 93 17.49 -0.58 21.93
C MET A 93 17.91 -0.11 23.32
N LYS A 94 17.91 1.20 23.58
CA LYS A 94 18.20 1.75 24.92
C LYS A 94 17.15 1.33 25.95
N ILE A 95 15.87 1.42 25.59
CA ILE A 95 14.76 0.97 26.45
C ILE A 95 14.87 -0.53 26.73
N GLY A 96 15.15 -1.34 25.71
CA GLY A 96 15.37 -2.79 25.88
C GLY A 96 16.49 -3.13 26.87
N LYS A 97 17.63 -2.41 26.80
CA LYS A 97 18.73 -2.56 27.77
C LYS A 97 18.31 -2.22 29.19
N ILE A 98 17.56 -1.13 29.38
CA ILE A 98 17.06 -0.71 30.69
C ILE A 98 16.06 -1.74 31.23
N ASN A 99 15.12 -2.21 30.40
CA ASN A 99 14.14 -3.23 30.79
C ASN A 99 14.82 -4.54 31.21
N GLY A 100 15.84 -4.99 30.46
CA GLY A 100 16.64 -6.15 30.84
C GLY A 100 17.35 -5.95 32.18
N ALA A 101 17.95 -4.78 32.41
CA ALA A 101 18.58 -4.46 33.69
C ALA A 101 17.57 -4.45 34.85
N ILE A 102 16.37 -3.89 34.65
CA ILE A 102 15.28 -3.90 35.62
C ILE A 102 14.84 -5.34 35.92
N PHE A 103 14.69 -6.18 34.89
CA PHE A 103 14.31 -7.58 35.04
C PHE A 103 15.30 -8.34 35.94
N PHE A 104 16.61 -8.25 35.66
CA PHE A 104 17.61 -8.91 36.49
C PHE A 104 17.77 -8.30 37.89
N LEU A 105 17.57 -6.98 38.03
CA LEU A 105 17.55 -6.35 39.34
C LEU A 105 16.37 -6.85 40.18
N LEU A 106 15.19 -6.97 39.58
CA LEU A 106 14.00 -7.50 40.24
C LEU A 106 14.23 -8.95 40.71
N ILE A 107 14.81 -9.81 39.86
CA ILE A 107 15.21 -11.17 40.23
C ILE A 107 16.12 -11.15 41.47
N LYS A 108 17.19 -10.33 41.45
CA LYS A 108 18.12 -10.23 42.59
C LYS A 108 17.45 -9.72 43.87
N VAL A 109 16.57 -8.73 43.76
CA VAL A 109 15.81 -8.21 44.90
C VAL A 109 14.89 -9.29 45.47
N LEU A 110 14.17 -10.02 44.61
CA LEU A 110 13.30 -11.12 45.03
C LEU A 110 14.08 -12.26 45.68
N MET A 111 15.20 -12.70 45.10
CA MET A 111 16.07 -13.71 45.72
C MET A 111 16.61 -13.28 47.09
N ASN A 112 16.89 -11.98 47.28
CA ASN A 112 17.37 -11.45 48.55
C ASN A 112 16.25 -11.24 49.60
N LEU A 113 15.00 -11.07 49.16
CA LEU A 113 13.84 -10.90 50.04
C LEU A 113 13.13 -12.22 50.36
N ALA A 114 13.20 -13.19 49.45
CA ALA A 114 12.66 -14.54 49.63
C ALA A 114 13.51 -15.29 50.65
N ASN A 115 13.16 -15.16 51.92
CA ASN A 115 13.81 -15.86 53.02
C ASN A 115 13.18 -17.25 53.29
N GLU A 116 12.16 -17.67 52.51
CA GLU A 116 11.25 -18.77 52.87
C GLU A 116 10.90 -19.77 51.75
N GLY A 117 11.49 -19.65 50.53
CA GLY A 117 11.26 -20.59 49.42
C GLY A 117 12.53 -21.35 49.01
N SER A 118 12.40 -22.53 48.37
CA SER A 118 13.56 -23.25 47.82
C SER A 118 14.05 -22.61 46.51
N GLU A 119 15.30 -22.85 46.12
CA GLU A 119 15.81 -22.38 44.80
C GLU A 119 14.95 -22.92 43.64
N ASP A 120 14.42 -24.14 43.76
CA ASP A 120 13.56 -24.77 42.75
C ASP A 120 12.21 -24.04 42.60
N ASP A 121 11.60 -23.59 43.70
CA ASP A 121 10.36 -22.81 43.66
C ASP A 121 10.58 -21.47 42.94
N PHE A 122 11.72 -20.81 43.22
CA PHE A 122 12.07 -19.55 42.57
C PHE A 122 12.30 -19.71 41.07
N ASP A 123 12.99 -20.78 40.66
CA ASP A 123 13.22 -21.10 39.26
C ASP A 123 11.92 -21.39 38.51
N GLN A 124 10.96 -22.07 39.15
CA GLN A 124 9.63 -22.29 38.59
C GLN A 124 8.88 -20.96 38.39
N MET A 125 8.82 -20.10 39.41
CA MET A 125 8.19 -18.77 39.32
C MET A 125 8.77 -17.94 38.18
N LEU A 126 10.10 -17.93 38.05
CA LEU A 126 10.80 -17.20 37.01
C LEU A 126 10.46 -17.73 35.61
N SER A 127 10.44 -19.06 35.44
CA SER A 127 10.10 -19.72 34.18
C SER A 127 8.68 -19.39 33.74
N GLU A 128 7.72 -19.45 34.66
CA GLU A 128 6.32 -19.16 34.37
C GLU A 128 6.08 -17.68 34.05
N ALA A 129 6.75 -16.76 34.77
CA ALA A 129 6.70 -15.32 34.47
C ALA A 129 7.28 -15.00 33.08
N VAL A 130 8.39 -15.63 32.68
CA VAL A 130 8.97 -15.49 31.34
C VAL A 130 8.01 -16.04 30.27
N LYS A 131 7.40 -17.20 30.51
CA LYS A 131 6.42 -17.79 29.58
C LYS A 131 5.22 -16.88 29.36
N LEU A 132 4.65 -16.31 30.43
CA LEU A 132 3.57 -15.33 30.33
C LEU A 132 3.99 -14.09 29.54
N GLY A 133 5.23 -13.61 29.74
CA GLY A 133 5.79 -12.51 28.95
C GLY A 133 5.88 -12.82 27.45
N VAL A 134 6.34 -14.02 27.08
CA VAL A 134 6.41 -14.48 25.68
C VAL A 134 5.01 -14.62 25.07
N ASP A 135 4.08 -15.25 25.79
CA ASP A 135 2.69 -15.43 25.34
C ASP A 135 2.00 -14.08 25.14
N TYR A 136 2.28 -13.10 26.00
CA TYR A 136 1.81 -11.74 25.85
C TYR A 136 2.35 -11.07 24.58
N MET A 137 3.65 -11.18 24.30
CA MET A 137 4.28 -10.60 23.10
C MET A 137 3.75 -11.17 21.78
N GLN A 138 3.22 -12.40 21.79
CA GLN A 138 2.65 -13.04 20.60
C GLN A 138 1.20 -12.62 20.31
N LYS A 139 0.52 -11.91 21.23
CA LYS A 139 -0.87 -11.46 21.05
C LYS A 139 -0.96 -10.31 20.05
N LYS A 140 -2.08 -10.24 19.33
CA LYS A 140 -2.40 -9.10 18.45
C LYS A 140 -2.89 -7.90 19.27
N ASP A 141 -2.71 -6.68 18.79
CA ASP A 141 -3.06 -5.42 19.48
C ASP A 141 -4.46 -5.40 20.12
N PHE A 142 -5.50 -5.84 19.40
CA PHE A 142 -6.86 -5.84 19.95
C PHE A 142 -7.04 -6.83 21.12
N GLN A 143 -6.24 -7.90 21.14
CA GLN A 143 -6.24 -8.89 22.21
C GLN A 143 -5.44 -8.39 23.42
N ILE A 144 -4.39 -7.60 23.20
CA ILE A 144 -3.59 -6.97 24.26
C ILE A 144 -4.47 -6.01 25.07
N ASN A 145 -5.21 -5.12 24.40
CA ASN A 145 -6.06 -4.14 25.10
C ASN A 145 -7.15 -4.81 25.93
N SER A 146 -7.78 -5.87 25.40
CA SER A 146 -8.76 -6.67 26.13
C SER A 146 -8.12 -7.39 27.32
N PHE A 147 -6.95 -7.99 27.12
CA PHE A 147 -6.20 -8.70 28.17
C PHE A 147 -5.77 -7.77 29.32
N LEU A 148 -5.29 -6.55 29.03
CA LEU A 148 -4.86 -5.59 30.04
C LEU A 148 -6.03 -4.99 30.84
N GLN A 149 -7.22 -4.95 30.26
CA GLN A 149 -8.43 -4.44 30.93
C GLN A 149 -9.11 -5.49 31.82
N ASP A 150 -8.83 -6.77 31.60
CA ASP A 150 -9.36 -7.87 32.41
C ASP A 150 -8.51 -8.08 33.68
N THR A 151 -8.70 -7.18 34.65
CA THR A 151 -7.96 -7.21 35.92
C THR A 151 -8.19 -8.49 36.73
N SER A 152 -9.32 -9.17 36.53
CA SER A 152 -9.64 -10.43 37.22
C SER A 152 -8.77 -11.57 36.70
N ASN A 153 -8.67 -11.69 35.37
CA ASN A 153 -7.80 -12.67 34.73
C ASN A 153 -6.31 -12.39 35.02
N LEU A 154 -5.89 -11.12 35.04
CA LEU A 154 -4.52 -10.76 35.41
C LEU A 154 -4.16 -11.19 36.85
N ARG A 155 -5.09 -11.04 37.79
CA ARG A 155 -4.89 -11.48 39.18
C ARG A 155 -4.82 -13.01 39.28
N GLU A 156 -5.73 -13.72 38.60
CA GLU A 156 -5.74 -15.20 38.62
C GLU A 156 -4.46 -15.78 38.01
N LEU A 157 -3.90 -15.14 36.97
CA LEU A 157 -2.62 -15.52 36.39
C LEU A 157 -1.44 -15.26 37.33
N ALA A 158 -1.48 -14.16 38.09
CA ALA A 158 -0.45 -13.83 39.06
C ALA A 158 -0.47 -14.75 40.29
N GLU A 159 -1.63 -15.24 40.72
CA GLU A 159 -1.76 -16.17 41.86
C GLU A 159 -1.30 -17.61 41.52
N LYS A 160 -1.03 -17.91 40.25
CA LYS A 160 -0.51 -19.21 39.79
C LYS A 160 1.02 -19.27 39.74
N LEU A 161 1.68 -18.11 39.86
CA LEU A 161 3.13 -17.95 40.02
C LEU A 161 3.49 -18.09 41.49
#